data_AF-A0AAP2DQ09-F1
#
_entry.id   AF-A0AAP2DQ09-F1
#
_cell.length_a   1.000
_cell.length_b   1.000
_cell.length_c   1.000
_cell.angle_alpha   90.00
_cell.angle_beta   90.00
_cell.angle_gamma   90.00
#
_symmetry.space_group_name_H-M   'P 1'
#
loop_
_entity.id
_entity.type
_entity.pdbx_description
1 polymer ?
#
loop_
_entity_poly.entity_id
_entity_poly.type
_entity_poly.pdbx_seq_one_letter_code
_entity_poly.pdbx_strand_id
1 'polypeptide(L)'
;MNMLHTKSGRSDDELLRLIQQGDDRAFRETFDRYANVCFSAAMSLLKSRDLCVDLVVEVFRSVRANAAEIKDLKAYIFDRAKQLTLAGLREIARKYFEENELQGQDL
;
A
#
# COMPACT_ATOMS: atom_id res chain seq x y z
N MET A 1 17.33 -17.78 -11.75
CA MET A 1 16.38 -18.28 -12.77
C MET A 1 15.22 -18.91 -12.02
N ASN A 2 14.07 -18.24 -11.94
CA ASN A 2 12.81 -18.90 -11.58
C ASN A 2 11.65 -18.12 -12.21
N MET A 3 11.07 -18.71 -13.25
CA MET A 3 9.95 -18.21 -14.01
C MET A 3 8.65 -18.45 -13.24
N LEU A 4 7.91 -17.40 -12.95
CA LEU A 4 6.45 -17.44 -12.87
C LEU A 4 5.92 -16.49 -13.94
N HIS A 5 5.88 -16.98 -15.18
CA HIS A 5 5.09 -16.34 -16.23
C HIS A 5 3.64 -16.77 -16.05
N THR A 6 2.83 -15.94 -15.39
CA THR A 6 1.40 -15.90 -15.69
C THR A 6 1.23 -15.06 -16.96
N LYS A 7 1.38 -15.71 -18.12
CA LYS A 7 1.11 -15.13 -19.44
C LYS A 7 -0.36 -14.72 -19.53
N SER A 8 -0.66 -13.43 -19.30
CA SER A 8 -1.71 -12.60 -19.93
C SER A 8 -1.80 -11.26 -19.18
N GLY A 9 -0.82 -10.37 -19.40
CA GLY A 9 -0.82 -9.04 -18.79
C GLY A 9 0.49 -8.30 -19.05
N ARG A 10 0.47 -6.97 -18.99
CA ARG A 10 1.64 -6.10 -19.19
C ARG A 10 2.73 -6.34 -18.13
N SER A 11 4.00 -6.08 -18.43
CA SER A 11 5.05 -6.08 -17.40
C SER A 11 4.89 -4.88 -16.45
N ASP A 12 5.56 -4.91 -15.29
CA ASP A 12 5.54 -3.77 -14.36
C ASP A 12 6.16 -2.50 -15.00
N ASP A 13 7.20 -2.67 -15.81
CA ASP A 13 7.82 -1.57 -16.57
C ASP A 13 6.86 -0.98 -17.62
N GLU A 14 6.11 -1.85 -18.32
CA GLU A 14 5.10 -1.44 -19.28
C GLU A 14 3.93 -0.73 -18.59
N LEU A 15 3.46 -1.26 -17.45
CA LEU A 15 2.43 -0.63 -16.64
C LEU A 15 2.86 0.75 -16.17
N LEU A 16 4.07 0.87 -15.63
CA LEU A 16 4.62 2.15 -15.18
C LEU A 16 4.69 3.16 -16.31
N ARG A 17 5.23 2.77 -17.47
CA ARG A 17 5.34 3.64 -18.64
C ARG A 17 3.97 4.14 -19.11
N LEU A 18 2.94 3.31 -19.04
CA LEU A 18 1.57 3.69 -19.41
C LEU A 18 0.90 4.56 -18.36
N ILE A 19 1.11 4.28 -17.06
CA ILE A 19 0.62 5.13 -15.97
C ILE A 19 1.22 6.54 -16.08
N GLN A 20 2.52 6.65 -16.41
CA GLN A 20 3.20 7.93 -16.66
C GLN A 20 2.60 8.72 -17.83
N GLN A 21 1.92 8.04 -18.76
CA GLN A 21 1.18 8.65 -19.88
C GLN A 21 -0.29 8.92 -19.55
N GLY A 22 -0.74 8.62 -18.33
CA GLY A 22 -2.13 8.81 -17.90
C GLY A 22 -3.09 7.67 -18.30
N ASP A 23 -2.59 6.48 -18.63
CA ASP A 23 -3.45 5.33 -18.96
C ASP A 23 -4.13 4.75 -17.71
N ASP A 24 -5.42 5.06 -17.55
CA ASP A 24 -6.25 4.57 -16.44
C ASP A 24 -6.44 3.05 -16.43
N ARG A 25 -6.35 2.37 -17.59
CA ARG A 25 -6.45 0.90 -17.65
C ARG A 25 -5.18 0.26 -17.10
N ALA A 26 -4.01 0.83 -17.38
CA ALA A 26 -2.74 0.38 -16.79
C ALA A 26 -2.73 0.62 -15.26
N PHE A 27 -3.23 1.77 -14.81
CA PHE A 27 -3.38 2.04 -13.38
C PHE A 27 -4.31 1.04 -12.69
N ARG A 28 -5.46 0.74 -13.31
CA ARG A 28 -6.41 -0.25 -12.77
C ARG A 28 -5.84 -1.66 -12.74
N GLU A 29 -5.13 -2.07 -13.78
CA GLU A 29 -4.43 -3.36 -13.82
C GLU A 29 -3.38 -3.46 -12.71
N THR A 30 -2.68 -2.36 -12.41
CA THR A 30 -1.74 -2.29 -11.30
C THR A 30 -2.45 -2.38 -9.94
N PHE A 31 -3.58 -1.69 -9.78
CA PHE A 31 -4.41 -1.80 -8.59
C PHE A 31 -4.86 -3.25 -8.35
N ASP A 32 -5.43 -3.89 -9.37
CA ASP A 32 -5.96 -5.25 -9.27
C ASP A 32 -4.87 -6.28 -8.90
N ARG A 33 -3.64 -6.08 -9.39
CA ARG A 33 -2.49 -6.94 -9.08
C ARG A 33 -1.97 -6.79 -7.66
N TYR A 34 -1.87 -5.56 -7.17
CA TYR A 34 -1.11 -5.27 -5.96
C TYR A 34 -1.99 -4.98 -4.72
N ALA A 35 -3.24 -4.57 -4.90
CA ALA A 35 -4.12 -4.17 -3.79
C ALA A 35 -4.31 -5.28 -2.75
N ASN A 36 -4.60 -6.51 -3.19
CA ASN A 36 -4.79 -7.63 -2.28
C ASN A 36 -3.50 -8.01 -1.53
N VAL A 37 -2.34 -7.85 -2.16
CA VAL A 37 -1.04 -8.14 -1.54
C VAL A 37 -0.73 -7.09 -0.46
N CYS A 38 -0.89 -5.81 -0.80
CA CYS A 38 -0.73 -4.71 0.17
C CYS A 38 -1.70 -4.84 1.34
N PHE A 39 -2.98 -5.13 1.05
CA PHE A 39 -4.01 -5.33 2.06
C PHE A 39 -3.65 -6.48 3.00
N SER A 40 -3.30 -7.65 2.46
CA SER A 40 -2.99 -8.84 3.27
C SER A 40 -1.75 -8.62 4.14
N ALA A 41 -0.71 -7.97 3.60
CA ALA A 41 0.48 -7.62 4.35
C ALA A 41 0.16 -6.65 5.50
N ALA A 42 -0.58 -5.56 5.22
CA ALA A 42 -0.98 -4.60 6.23
C ALA A 42 -1.89 -5.22 7.30
N MET A 43 -2.83 -6.08 6.90
CA MET A 43 -3.79 -6.73 7.81
C MET A 43 -3.09 -7.64 8.82
N SER A 44 -1.94 -8.23 8.44
CA SER A 44 -1.13 -9.03 9.37
C SER A 44 -0.60 -8.22 10.55
N LEU A 45 -0.44 -6.89 10.41
CA LEU A 45 0.14 -5.99 11.40
C LEU A 45 -0.88 -5.06 12.05
N LEU A 46 -1.71 -4.39 11.25
CA LEU A 46 -2.66 -3.38 11.74
C LEU A 46 -3.88 -3.98 12.41
N LYS A 47 -4.24 -5.24 12.06
CA LYS A 47 -5.42 -5.96 12.58
C LYS A 47 -6.75 -5.18 12.45
N SER A 48 -6.79 -4.17 11.58
CA SER A 48 -7.95 -3.31 11.35
C SER A 48 -8.21 -3.20 9.85
N ARG A 49 -9.39 -3.68 9.43
CA ARG A 49 -9.79 -3.66 8.02
C ARG A 49 -9.84 -2.24 7.47
N ASP A 50 -10.40 -1.30 8.22
CA ASP A 50 -10.58 0.08 7.77
C ASP A 50 -9.21 0.76 7.53
N LEU A 51 -8.27 0.59 8.47
CA LEU A 51 -6.90 1.10 8.29
C LEU A 51 -6.20 0.46 7.10
N CYS A 52 -6.45 -0.83 6.83
CA CYS A 52 -5.88 -1.49 5.65
C CYS A 52 -6.49 -0.99 4.33
N VAL A 53 -7.79 -0.70 4.29
CA VAL A 53 -8.44 -0.11 3.12
C VAL A 53 -7.88 1.28 2.84
N ASP A 54 -7.80 2.14 3.87
CA ASP A 54 -7.26 3.49 3.74
C ASP A 54 -5.80 3.48 3.27
N LEU A 55 -5.00 2.56 3.83
CA LEU A 55 -3.61 2.37 3.42
C LEU A 55 -3.52 2.00 1.94
N VAL A 56 -4.29 1.02 1.48
CA VAL A 56 -4.28 0.61 0.06
C VAL A 56 -4.65 1.79 -0.83
N VAL A 57 -5.70 2.53 -0.50
CA VAL A 57 -6.11 3.72 -1.25
C VAL A 57 -4.98 4.75 -1.30
N GLU A 58 -4.30 5.00 -0.19
CA GLU A 58 -3.19 5.95 -0.12
C GLU A 58 -1.95 5.49 -0.90
N VAL A 59 -1.64 4.19 -0.91
CA VAL A 59 -0.56 3.63 -1.76
C VAL A 59 -0.82 3.95 -3.23
N PHE A 60 -2.01 3.65 -3.74
CA PHE A 60 -2.31 3.86 -5.16
C PHE A 60 -2.54 5.33 -5.51
N ARG A 61 -3.04 6.15 -4.58
CA ARG A 61 -3.03 7.62 -4.71
C ARG A 61 -1.60 8.14 -4.90
N SER A 62 -0.66 7.64 -4.08
CA SER A 62 0.76 7.97 -4.18
C SER A 62 1.37 7.52 -5.50
N VAL A 63 1.03 6.32 -6.00
CA VAL A 63 1.48 5.84 -7.32
C VAL A 63 1.05 6.80 -8.42
N ARG A 64 -0.22 7.23 -8.43
CA ARG A 64 -0.73 8.14 -9.48
C ARG A 64 -0.09 9.52 -9.39
N ALA A 65 0.04 10.05 -8.17
CA ALA A 65 0.58 11.40 -7.94
C ALA A 65 2.07 11.51 -8.30
N ASN A 66 2.84 10.43 -8.08
CA ASN A 66 4.30 10.45 -8.23
C ASN A 66 4.79 9.61 -9.42
N ALA A 67 3.89 9.23 -10.34
CA ALA A 67 4.20 8.29 -11.43
C ALA A 67 5.47 8.66 -12.24
N ALA A 68 5.68 9.96 -12.48
CA ALA A 68 6.83 10.47 -13.22
C ALA A 68 8.19 10.24 -12.54
N GLU A 69 8.20 10.05 -11.21
CA GLU A 69 9.41 9.89 -10.40
C GLU A 69 9.72 8.41 -10.09
N ILE A 70 8.74 7.52 -10.30
CA ILE A 70 8.88 6.10 -10.03
C ILE A 70 9.81 5.46 -11.07
N LYS A 71 10.79 4.69 -10.59
CA LYS A 71 11.73 3.92 -11.42
C LYS A 71 11.42 2.43 -11.47
N ASP A 72 10.87 1.89 -10.38
CA ASP A 72 10.44 0.51 -10.24
C ASP A 72 9.07 0.52 -9.52
N LEU A 73 8.05 0.09 -10.25
CA LEU A 73 6.66 0.15 -9.80
C LEU A 73 6.41 -0.71 -8.56
N LYS A 74 6.94 -1.93 -8.57
CA LYS A 74 6.72 -2.92 -7.53
C LYS A 74 7.44 -2.52 -6.24
N ALA A 75 8.70 -2.10 -6.34
CA ALA A 75 9.47 -1.61 -5.21
C ALA A 75 8.79 -0.39 -4.57
N TYR A 76 8.36 0.58 -5.39
CA TYR A 76 7.67 1.78 -4.90
C TYR A 76 6.39 1.43 -4.14
N ILE A 77 5.54 0.55 -4.70
CA ILE A 77 4.28 0.13 -4.06
C ILE A 77 4.56 -0.52 -2.70
N PHE A 78 5.52 -1.43 -2.62
CA PHE A 78 5.83 -2.13 -1.38
C PHE A 78 6.49 -1.23 -0.33
N ASP A 79 7.39 -0.34 -0.73
CA ASP A 79 8.00 0.62 0.18
C ASP A 79 6.96 1.58 0.75
N ARG A 80 6.05 2.09 -0.10
CA ARG A 80 4.96 2.97 0.35
C ARG A 80 3.99 2.23 1.28
N ALA A 81 3.60 1.00 0.93
CA ALA A 81 2.74 0.18 1.77
C ALA A 81 3.38 -0.11 3.14
N LYS A 82 4.67 -0.46 3.17
CA LYS A 82 5.44 -0.68 4.41
C LYS A 82 5.49 0.59 5.26
N GLN A 83 5.81 1.74 4.65
CA GLN A 83 5.88 3.01 5.36
C GLN A 83 4.54 3.36 6.03
N LEU A 84 3.44 3.26 5.28
CA LEU A 84 2.10 3.53 5.80
C LEU A 84 1.67 2.53 6.87
N THR A 85 2.04 1.25 6.71
CA THR A 85 1.74 0.22 7.72
C THR A 85 2.46 0.53 9.04
N LEU A 86 3.73 0.93 8.97
CA LEU A 86 4.49 1.34 10.15
C LEU A 86 3.94 2.61 10.79
N ALA A 87 3.45 3.56 9.98
CA ALA A 87 2.79 4.76 10.49
C ALA A 87 1.49 4.39 11.23
N GLY A 88 0.62 3.58 10.60
CA GLY A 88 -0.63 3.11 11.21
C GLY A 88 -0.38 2.33 12.51
N LEU A 89 0.64 1.47 12.56
CA LEU A 89 0.98 0.72 13.77
C LEU A 89 1.41 1.65 14.92
N ARG A 90 2.17 2.71 14.63
CA ARG A 90 2.57 3.71 15.63
C ARG A 90 1.37 4.48 16.18
N GLU A 91 0.41 4.82 15.32
CA GLU A 91 -0.82 5.49 15.76
C GLU A 91 -1.68 4.57 16.64
N ILE A 92 -1.79 3.28 16.31
CA ILE A 92 -2.48 2.29 17.16
C ILE A 92 -1.80 2.21 18.54
N ALA A 93 -0.47 2.07 18.56
CA ALA A 93 0.28 2.00 19.80
C ALA A 93 0.09 3.27 20.65
N ARG A 94 0.15 4.46 20.02
CA ARG A 94 -0.06 5.74 20.72
C ARG A 94 -1.45 5.80 21.37
N LYS A 95 -2.51 5.51 20.62
CA LYS A 95 -3.88 5.51 21.14
C LYS A 95 -4.06 4.53 22.29
N TYR A 96 -3.46 3.35 22.18
CA TYR A 96 -3.48 2.38 23.28
C TYR A 96 -2.84 2.96 24.54
N PHE A 97 -1.68 3.60 24.46
CA PHE A 97 -1.06 4.22 25.64
C PHE A 97 -1.91 5.37 26.20
N GLU A 98 -2.43 6.27 25.36
CA GLU A 98 -3.29 7.38 25.78
C GLU A 98 -4.55 6.88 26.51
N GLU A 99 -5.23 5.85 25.99
CA GLU A 99 -6.41 5.25 26.61
C GLU A 99 -6.10 4.59 27.96
N ASN A 100 -4.94 3.94 28.10
CA ASN A 100 -4.54 3.29 29.34
C ASN A 100 -4.01 4.28 30.39
N GLU A 101 -3.40 5.40 29.99
CA GLU A 101 -2.99 6.46 30.92
C GLU A 101 -4.19 7.21 31.52
N LEU A 102 -5.25 7.44 30.74
CA LEU A 102 -6.50 8.06 31.22
C LEU A 102 -7.26 7.17 32.21
N GLN A 103 -7.23 5.84 32.01
CA GLN A 103 -7.89 4.89 32.93
C GLN A 103 -7.17 4.74 34.29
N GLY A 104 -5.89 5.12 34.37
CA GLY A 104 -5.10 5.04 35.61
C GLY A 104 -5.24 6.24 36.56
N GLN A 105 -5.97 7.30 36.16
CA GLN A 105 -6.13 8.54 36.94
C GLN A 105 -7.46 8.64 37.72
N ASP A 106 -8.34 7.63 37.61
CA ASP A 106 -9.66 7.59 38.26
C ASP A 106 -9.72 6.66 39.52
N LEU A 107 -8.58 6.36 40.16
CA LEU A 107 -8.47 5.61 41.42
C LEU A 107 -7.75 6.43 42.51
#